data_AF-A0A0C9SXP9-F1
#
_entry.id   AF-A0A0C9SXP9-F1
#
_cell.length_a   1.000
_cell.length_b   1.000
_cell.length_c   1.000
_cell.angle_alpha   90.00
_cell.angle_beta   90.00
_cell.angle_gamma   90.00
#
_symmetry.space_group_name_H-M   'P 1'
#
loop_
_entity.id
_entity.type
_entity.pdbx_description
1 polymer ?
#
loop_
_entity_poly.entity_id
_entity_poly.type
_entity_poly.pdbx_seq_one_letter_code
_entity_poly.pdbx_strand_id
1 'polypeptide(L)'
;MDQCLPLHTLNLFAKIFPDCVDVQEVLHHSNPALVWPHPVGPRIIMIYFVPEVDDQGKGTSARQKALETRLFIIHRRAPDLELPPELFDLQGLDGLEIADPFEAIQLIFGLSFYQNGLQFKLNAICDPTTALASHPFRLAYTVTPDVDKFLCIMVAFFHTLMDPFYRPLVAELFTTLAAVTIIMFAEAARDKLPFVLRTPAAICLAFQFASFGVIMPLYSLMFVITGTASLRPGPLTTPGTKINQANAEALLFALVISYIVPTLGMLVYEDSMATAIWQIFPLFIELSQFAYRVIRPPSKHIESGHRTVMATFALVFVASAAVHAMYMWPLLGDWEALRVMVVPSLGVLDPAATSLTEGVVEFIKWDFITAAGPTMLSTLWMADDFVQCLAVVLWYGVATVLLGPGAAIAGVLLWREEKLNGGSQVEKVQEKIR
;
A
#
# COMPACT_ATOMS: atom_id res chain seq x y z
N MET A 1 19.87 26.14 -8.28
CA MET A 1 19.40 25.09 -7.38
C MET A 1 19.79 23.77 -8.03
N ASP A 2 21.08 23.43 -7.91
CA ASP A 2 21.65 22.20 -8.46
C ASP A 2 21.97 21.29 -7.27
N GLN A 3 20.99 20.49 -6.86
CA GLN A 3 21.23 19.35 -5.97
C GLN A 3 20.70 18.11 -6.68
N CYS A 4 21.60 17.44 -7.40
CA CYS A 4 21.36 16.09 -7.87
C CYS A 4 21.19 15.17 -6.64
N LEU A 5 20.18 14.30 -6.68
CA LEU A 5 20.03 13.20 -5.72
C LEU A 5 21.35 12.42 -5.58
N PRO A 6 21.82 12.12 -4.35
CA PRO A 6 23.05 11.37 -4.17
C PRO A 6 22.87 9.92 -4.64
N LEU A 7 23.78 9.47 -5.51
CA LEU A 7 23.92 8.09 -6.02
C LEU A 7 24.04 7.02 -4.91
N HIS A 8 24.21 7.44 -3.64
CA HIS A 8 24.37 6.57 -2.48
C HIS A 8 23.12 5.76 -2.10
N THR A 9 21.91 6.25 -2.44
CA THR A 9 20.66 5.57 -2.08
C THR A 9 20.44 4.29 -2.91
N LEU A 10 20.93 4.25 -4.15
CA LEU A 10 20.91 3.06 -5.01
C LEU A 10 21.88 1.96 -4.53
N ASN A 11 23.01 2.35 -3.96
CA ASN A 11 24.02 1.41 -3.43
C ASN A 11 23.57 0.69 -2.15
N LEU A 12 22.66 1.27 -1.36
CA LEU A 12 22.08 0.60 -0.20
C LEU A 12 21.11 -0.50 -0.64
N PHE A 13 20.35 -0.26 -1.71
CA PHE A 13 19.42 -1.24 -2.29
C PHE A 13 20.17 -2.45 -2.87
N ALA A 14 21.26 -2.22 -3.61
CA ALA A 14 22.11 -3.30 -4.15
C ALA A 14 22.80 -4.13 -3.05
N LYS A 15 23.06 -3.56 -1.87
CA LYS A 15 23.63 -4.31 -0.73
C LYS A 15 22.61 -5.14 0.04
N ILE A 16 21.35 -4.71 0.08
CA ILE A 16 20.25 -5.45 0.73
C ILE A 16 19.71 -6.54 -0.20
N PHE A 17 19.76 -6.33 -1.52
CA PHE A 17 19.29 -7.26 -2.55
C PHE A 17 20.36 -7.48 -3.65
N PRO A 18 21.45 -8.21 -3.35
CA PRO A 18 22.57 -8.38 -4.30
C PRO A 18 22.19 -9.10 -5.60
N ASP A 19 21.12 -9.90 -5.59
CA ASP A 19 20.65 -10.63 -6.78
C ASP A 19 19.76 -9.78 -7.72
N CYS A 20 19.46 -8.53 -7.37
CA CYS A 20 18.52 -7.68 -8.13
C CYS A 20 19.20 -6.68 -9.08
N VAL A 21 20.52 -6.56 -9.06
CA VAL A 21 21.25 -5.56 -9.87
C VAL A 21 22.55 -6.18 -10.40
N ASP A 22 22.56 -6.56 -11.68
CA ASP A 22 23.78 -6.93 -12.41
C ASP A 22 24.57 -5.65 -12.73
N VAL A 23 25.37 -5.18 -11.76
CA VAL A 23 26.38 -4.14 -11.97
C VAL A 23 27.74 -4.80 -11.90
N GLN A 24 28.39 -4.91 -13.06
CA GLN A 24 29.74 -5.42 -13.19
C GLN A 24 30.75 -4.56 -12.39
N GLU A 25 31.57 -5.31 -11.66
CA GLU A 25 32.60 -5.03 -10.66
C GLU A 25 33.73 -4.03 -11.03
N VAL A 26 34.22 -3.25 -10.05
CA VAL A 26 35.63 -2.77 -9.94
C VAL A 26 36.08 -2.65 -8.45
N LEU A 27 36.90 -3.62 -8.03
CA LEU A 27 38.12 -3.63 -7.18
C LEU A 27 38.21 -3.04 -5.73
N HIS A 28 38.44 -3.98 -4.78
CA HIS A 28 39.52 -4.12 -3.75
C HIS A 28 40.00 -2.95 -2.83
N HIS A 29 39.89 -3.09 -1.49
CA HIS A 29 40.93 -3.60 -0.55
C HIS A 29 40.65 -3.35 0.98
N SER A 30 40.85 -4.41 1.80
CA SER A 30 41.39 -4.51 3.19
C SER A 30 40.73 -3.89 4.47
N ASN A 31 40.17 -4.80 5.31
CA ASN A 31 40.26 -5.07 6.80
C ASN A 31 41.05 -4.14 7.78
N PRO A 32 40.93 -4.29 9.13
CA PRO A 32 39.80 -4.65 10.02
C PRO A 32 39.68 -3.80 11.32
N ALA A 33 38.64 -4.12 12.12
CA ALA A 33 38.53 -4.02 13.59
C ALA A 33 38.15 -2.69 14.26
N LEU A 34 36.95 -2.67 14.87
CA LEU A 34 36.70 -1.95 16.12
C LEU A 34 35.61 -2.69 16.93
N VAL A 35 35.96 -3.08 18.16
CA VAL A 35 35.10 -3.72 19.16
C VAL A 35 34.64 -2.64 20.14
N TRP A 36 33.32 -2.52 20.37
CA TRP A 36 32.73 -1.79 21.51
C TRP A 36 31.44 -2.50 21.98
N PRO A 37 31.05 -2.33 23.26
CA PRO A 37 30.32 -3.32 24.05
C PRO A 37 28.81 -3.25 23.91
N HIS A 38 28.17 -4.37 24.24
CA HIS A 38 26.72 -4.54 24.34
C HIS A 38 26.05 -3.58 25.33
N PRO A 39 24.88 -3.03 24.98
CA PRO A 39 23.80 -2.85 25.92
C PRO A 39 22.81 -4.02 25.79
N VAL A 40 22.33 -4.48 26.94
CA VAL A 40 21.32 -5.53 27.10
C VAL A 40 20.01 -5.04 26.49
N GLY A 41 19.64 -5.58 25.33
CA GLY A 41 18.34 -5.40 24.69
C GLY A 41 17.30 -6.43 25.19
N PRO A 42 16.00 -6.20 24.90
CA PRO A 42 14.90 -6.99 25.43
C PRO A 42 14.98 -8.45 24.97
N ARG A 43 14.74 -9.38 25.91
CA ARG A 43 14.67 -10.82 25.61
C ARG A 43 13.32 -11.13 24.98
N ILE A 44 13.35 -11.47 23.69
CA ILE A 44 12.20 -12.07 23.00
C ILE A 44 12.21 -13.56 23.35
N ILE A 45 11.21 -14.02 24.11
CA ILE A 45 10.95 -15.45 24.31
C ILE A 45 10.00 -15.89 23.19
N MET A 46 10.47 -16.80 22.33
CA MET A 46 9.67 -17.36 21.25
C MET A 46 9.47 -18.86 21.53
N ILE A 47 8.20 -19.27 21.67
CA ILE A 47 7.80 -20.65 21.89
C ILE A 47 7.74 -21.35 20.54
N TYR A 48 8.54 -22.41 20.37
CA TYR A 48 8.48 -23.28 19.19
C TYR A 48 7.52 -24.44 19.45
N PHE A 49 6.62 -24.70 18.50
CA PHE A 49 5.91 -25.98 18.44
C PHE A 49 6.52 -26.85 17.35
N VAL A 50 7.06 -27.99 17.76
CA VAL A 50 7.54 -29.06 16.88
C VAL A 50 6.33 -29.89 16.47
N PRO A 51 6.05 -30.10 15.17
CA PRO A 51 4.98 -30.98 14.76
C PRO A 51 5.35 -32.43 15.08
N GLU A 52 4.48 -33.10 15.84
CA GLU A 52 4.57 -34.52 16.13
C GLU A 52 4.33 -35.32 14.84
N VAL A 53 5.31 -36.14 14.48
CA VAL A 53 5.22 -37.03 13.32
C VAL A 53 4.42 -38.25 13.74
N ASP A 54 3.21 -38.38 13.22
CA ASP A 54 2.40 -39.59 13.41
C ASP A 54 3.02 -40.76 12.62
N ASP A 55 3.34 -41.84 13.33
CA ASP A 55 4.04 -43.04 12.83
C ASP A 55 3.19 -43.90 11.86
N GLN A 56 1.97 -43.48 11.51
CA GLN A 56 1.01 -44.34 10.80
C GLN A 56 1.01 -44.27 9.27
N GLY A 57 2.00 -43.65 8.61
CA GLY A 57 2.28 -43.89 7.19
C GLY A 57 1.11 -43.68 6.19
N LYS A 58 0.03 -42.99 6.58
CA LYS A 58 -1.10 -42.66 5.69
C LYS A 58 -0.98 -41.21 5.26
N GLY A 59 -0.48 -41.03 4.05
CA GLY A 59 -0.29 -39.72 3.43
C GLY A 59 -1.61 -38.99 3.22
N THR A 60 -2.00 -38.15 4.16
CA THR A 60 -2.86 -37.01 3.86
C THR A 60 -2.08 -36.05 2.98
N SER A 61 -2.70 -35.58 1.89
CA SER A 61 -2.00 -34.72 0.93
C SER A 61 -1.43 -33.50 1.64
N ALA A 62 -0.22 -33.07 1.28
CA ALA A 62 0.45 -31.90 1.87
C ALA A 62 -0.43 -30.64 1.87
N ARG A 63 -1.40 -30.57 0.96
CA ARG A 63 -2.40 -29.49 0.86
C ARG A 63 -3.40 -29.51 2.02
N GLN A 64 -3.80 -30.69 2.50
CA GLN A 64 -4.74 -30.84 3.61
C GLN A 64 -4.05 -30.56 4.96
N LYS A 65 -2.81 -31.03 5.14
CA LYS A 65 -1.99 -30.66 6.31
C LYS A 65 -1.71 -29.14 6.36
N ALA A 66 -1.40 -28.50 5.24
CA ALA A 66 -1.17 -27.05 5.21
C ALA A 66 -2.44 -26.23 5.52
N LEU A 67 -3.62 -26.71 5.12
CA LEU A 67 -4.90 -26.09 5.45
C LEU A 67 -5.28 -26.30 6.92
N GLU A 68 -5.10 -27.50 7.47
CA GLU A 68 -5.36 -27.80 8.89
C GLU A 68 -4.41 -27.03 9.81
N THR A 69 -3.11 -26.96 9.51
CA THR A 69 -2.14 -26.18 10.32
C THR A 69 -2.43 -24.68 10.28
N ARG A 70 -2.89 -24.14 9.14
CA ARG A 70 -3.24 -22.71 9.03
C ARG A 70 -4.58 -22.37 9.70
N LEU A 71 -5.55 -23.28 9.66
CA LEU A 71 -6.83 -23.10 10.35
C LEU A 71 -6.68 -23.23 11.88
N PHE A 72 -5.75 -24.09 12.34
CA PHE A 72 -5.45 -24.26 13.77
C PHE A 72 -4.80 -23.03 14.42
N ILE A 73 -4.03 -22.24 13.66
CA ILE A 73 -3.39 -21.00 14.14
C ILE A 73 -4.43 -19.93 14.50
N ILE A 74 -5.66 -20.03 13.97
CA ILE A 74 -6.72 -19.05 14.22
C ILE A 74 -7.60 -19.42 15.44
N HIS A 75 -7.49 -20.63 16.01
CA HIS A 75 -8.53 -21.09 16.95
C HIS A 75 -8.12 -21.90 18.20
N ARG A 76 -6.93 -21.70 18.78
CA ARG A 76 -6.65 -22.28 20.12
C ARG A 76 -5.97 -21.33 21.10
N ARG A 77 -6.77 -20.85 22.06
CA ARG A 77 -6.28 -20.43 23.39
C ARG A 77 -5.94 -21.72 24.16
N ALA A 78 -4.68 -21.92 24.51
CA ALA A 78 -4.25 -23.08 25.29
C ALA A 78 -4.62 -22.88 26.78
N PRO A 79 -5.35 -23.82 27.43
CA PRO A 79 -5.77 -23.66 28.82
C PRO A 79 -4.72 -24.02 29.87
N ASP A 80 -3.60 -24.67 29.52
CA ASP A 80 -2.77 -25.38 30.52
C ASP A 80 -1.27 -25.00 30.53
N LEU A 81 -0.92 -23.76 30.18
CA LEU A 81 0.46 -23.27 30.30
C LEU A 81 0.60 -22.29 31.48
N GLU A 82 0.96 -22.79 32.66
CA GLU A 82 1.35 -21.96 33.80
C GLU A 82 2.72 -21.32 33.52
N LEU A 83 2.71 -20.12 32.94
CA LEU A 83 3.89 -19.27 32.82
C LEU A 83 4.15 -18.53 34.15
N PRO A 84 5.41 -18.30 34.52
CA PRO A 84 5.76 -17.63 35.77
C PRO A 84 5.20 -16.19 35.81
N PRO A 85 4.69 -15.73 36.96
CA PRO A 85 3.99 -14.44 37.10
C PRO A 85 4.86 -13.21 36.83
N GLU A 86 6.17 -13.38 36.65
CA GLU A 86 7.14 -12.29 36.42
C GLU A 86 7.32 -11.94 34.93
N LEU A 87 6.69 -12.66 33.98
CA LEU A 87 6.78 -12.38 32.54
C LEU A 87 5.61 -11.53 31.99
N PHE A 88 4.71 -11.07 32.85
CA PHE A 88 3.52 -10.30 32.49
C PHE A 88 3.51 -8.90 33.13
N ASP A 89 4.52 -8.09 32.83
CA ASP A 89 4.44 -6.63 32.98
C ASP A 89 4.60 -5.94 31.62
N LEU A 90 3.75 -6.35 30.68
CA LEU A 90 3.51 -5.71 29.38
C LEU A 90 2.07 -5.15 29.34
N GLN A 91 1.63 -4.47 30.40
CA GLN A 91 0.30 -3.84 30.50
C GLN A 91 0.03 -2.70 29.47
N GLY A 92 0.88 -2.54 28.44
CA GLY A 92 0.72 -1.56 27.37
C GLY A 92 0.47 -2.14 25.98
N LEU A 93 0.49 -3.46 25.78
CA LEU A 93 0.39 -4.09 24.45
C LEU A 93 -0.77 -5.08 24.28
N ASP A 94 -1.60 -5.28 25.32
CA ASP A 94 -2.79 -6.15 25.27
C ASP A 94 -3.94 -5.59 24.39
N GLY A 95 -3.72 -4.46 23.71
CA GLY A 95 -4.71 -3.80 22.84
C GLY A 95 -4.43 -3.88 21.34
N LEU A 96 -3.38 -4.57 20.89
CA LEU A 96 -3.11 -4.72 19.46
C LEU A 96 -3.79 -5.98 18.90
N GLU A 97 -5.10 -6.14 19.15
CA GLU A 97 -5.91 -7.04 18.35
C GLU A 97 -5.90 -6.55 16.90
N ILE A 98 -5.86 -7.49 15.94
CA ILE A 98 -5.89 -7.14 14.52
C ILE A 98 -7.17 -6.34 14.29
N ALA A 99 -7.01 -5.04 14.04
CA ALA A 99 -8.11 -4.09 13.96
C ALA A 99 -9.22 -4.67 13.08
N ASP A 100 -10.38 -4.93 13.70
CA ASP A 100 -11.57 -5.35 12.98
C ASP A 100 -11.87 -4.25 11.95
N PRO A 101 -12.18 -4.54 10.68
CA PRO A 101 -12.68 -3.52 9.73
C PRO A 101 -13.80 -2.66 10.33
N PHE A 102 -14.56 -3.17 11.28
CA PHE A 102 -15.51 -2.39 12.07
C PHE A 102 -14.84 -1.28 12.90
N GLU A 103 -13.71 -1.54 13.54
CA GLU A 103 -12.94 -0.53 14.27
C GLU A 103 -12.40 0.56 13.34
N ALA A 104 -11.91 0.19 12.15
CA ALA A 104 -11.48 1.17 11.15
C ALA A 104 -12.65 2.10 10.74
N ILE A 105 -13.86 1.54 10.55
CA ILE A 105 -15.08 2.32 10.29
C ILE A 105 -15.40 3.23 11.48
N GLN A 106 -15.36 2.74 12.71
CA GLN A 106 -15.64 3.55 13.90
C GLN A 106 -14.60 4.67 14.08
N LEU A 107 -13.33 4.40 13.79
CA LEU A 107 -12.24 5.37 13.92
C LEU A 107 -12.30 6.46 12.84
N ILE A 108 -12.51 6.07 11.58
CA ILE A 108 -12.55 7.01 10.46
C ILE A 108 -13.88 7.76 10.43
N PHE A 109 -15.01 7.04 10.44
CA PHE A 109 -16.31 7.68 10.35
C PHE A 109 -16.84 8.11 11.71
N GLY A 110 -16.86 7.21 12.70
CA GLY A 110 -17.41 7.53 14.03
C GLY A 110 -16.68 8.70 14.68
N LEU A 111 -15.37 8.56 14.90
CA LEU A 111 -14.54 9.57 15.54
C LEU A 111 -14.23 10.74 14.58
N SER A 112 -13.57 10.48 13.47
CA SER A 112 -12.99 11.56 12.66
C SER A 112 -14.02 12.32 11.80
N PHE A 113 -15.04 11.65 11.28
CA PHE A 113 -16.03 12.28 10.40
C PHE A 113 -17.24 12.86 11.14
N TYR A 114 -17.82 12.08 12.06
CA TYR A 114 -19.04 12.45 12.78
C TYR A 114 -18.75 13.20 14.09
N GLN A 115 -17.94 12.65 15.01
CA GLN A 115 -17.71 13.26 16.32
C GLN A 115 -16.95 14.59 16.23
N ASN A 116 -15.96 14.71 15.33
CA ASN A 116 -15.24 15.98 15.10
C ASN A 116 -16.07 17.03 14.32
N GLY A 117 -17.31 16.69 13.93
CA GLY A 117 -18.24 17.58 13.23
C GLY A 117 -17.85 17.93 11.79
N LEU A 118 -16.91 17.18 11.20
CA LEU A 118 -16.43 17.39 9.83
C LEU A 118 -17.59 17.28 8.82
N GLN A 119 -18.45 16.27 8.98
CA GLN A 119 -19.64 16.09 8.15
C GLN A 119 -20.53 17.35 8.12
N PHE A 120 -20.77 17.98 9.28
CA PHE A 120 -21.62 19.16 9.37
C PHE A 120 -21.01 20.36 8.64
N LYS A 121 -19.69 20.54 8.74
CA LYS A 121 -18.96 21.64 8.08
C LYS A 121 -18.96 21.48 6.56
N LEU A 122 -18.70 20.27 6.06
CA LEU A 122 -18.76 19.97 4.63
C LEU A 122 -20.19 20.11 4.09
N ASN A 123 -21.19 19.63 4.83
CA ASN A 123 -22.58 19.82 4.46
C ASN A 123 -22.96 21.31 4.44
N ALA A 124 -22.53 22.12 5.39
CA ALA A 124 -22.84 23.55 5.40
C ALA A 124 -22.35 24.28 4.14
N ILE A 125 -21.21 23.85 3.58
CA ILE A 125 -20.64 24.36 2.32
C ILE A 125 -21.44 23.88 1.11
N CYS A 126 -21.83 22.60 1.09
CA CYS A 126 -22.38 21.95 -0.10
C CYS A 126 -23.91 21.84 -0.11
N ASP A 127 -24.60 22.24 0.95
CA ASP A 127 -26.05 22.22 1.02
C ASP A 127 -26.67 23.32 0.14
N PRO A 128 -27.64 22.97 -0.72
CA PRO A 128 -28.24 23.92 -1.61
C PRO A 128 -28.99 25.08 -0.91
N THR A 129 -29.46 24.84 0.31
CA THR A 129 -30.38 25.70 1.05
C THR A 129 -29.70 26.75 1.93
N THR A 130 -28.37 26.67 2.11
CA THR A 130 -27.64 27.58 2.99
C THR A 130 -27.29 28.90 2.30
N ALA A 131 -27.08 29.95 3.09
CA ALA A 131 -26.67 31.27 2.60
C ALA A 131 -25.30 31.28 1.89
N LEU A 132 -24.53 30.18 1.97
CA LEU A 132 -23.27 29.97 1.24
C LEU A 132 -23.47 29.52 -0.22
N ALA A 133 -24.60 29.86 -0.85
CA ALA A 133 -24.92 29.43 -2.20
C ALA A 133 -23.92 29.86 -3.29
N SER A 134 -23.05 30.83 -2.99
CA SER A 134 -21.98 31.30 -3.87
C SER A 134 -20.61 30.66 -3.61
N HIS A 135 -20.51 29.59 -2.80
CA HIS A 135 -19.22 28.94 -2.54
C HIS A 135 -18.61 28.38 -3.84
N PRO A 136 -17.29 28.59 -4.11
CA PRO A 136 -16.67 28.22 -5.39
C PRO A 136 -16.75 26.73 -5.74
N PHE A 137 -16.89 25.86 -4.74
CA PHE A 137 -16.99 24.40 -4.93
C PHE A 137 -18.40 23.89 -5.25
N ARG A 138 -19.42 24.76 -5.15
CA ARG A 138 -20.81 24.40 -5.39
C ARG A 138 -21.15 24.60 -6.86
N LEU A 139 -20.65 23.68 -7.69
CA LEU A 139 -20.84 23.69 -9.14
C LEU A 139 -21.93 22.68 -9.54
N ALA A 140 -22.57 22.93 -10.68
CA ALA A 140 -23.48 21.96 -11.29
C ALA A 140 -22.68 20.93 -12.09
N TYR A 141 -21.98 20.03 -11.39
CA TYR A 141 -21.08 19.04 -11.99
C TYR A 141 -21.81 18.13 -13.01
N THR A 142 -23.03 17.73 -12.67
CA THR A 142 -23.86 16.76 -13.41
C THR A 142 -25.32 17.19 -13.57
N VAL A 143 -25.72 18.31 -12.95
CA VAL A 143 -27.11 18.81 -12.89
C VAL A 143 -28.02 17.92 -12.01
N THR A 144 -27.49 16.86 -11.42
CA THR A 144 -28.21 16.00 -10.47
C THR A 144 -27.87 16.43 -9.03
N PRO A 145 -28.82 17.00 -8.25
CA PRO A 145 -28.51 17.65 -6.99
C PRO A 145 -27.73 16.79 -5.98
N ASP A 146 -28.07 15.50 -5.86
CA ASP A 146 -27.41 14.60 -4.91
C ASP A 146 -25.97 14.27 -5.33
N VAL A 147 -25.74 14.08 -6.63
CA VAL A 147 -24.41 13.82 -7.20
C VAL A 147 -23.54 15.07 -7.09
N ASP A 148 -24.10 16.24 -7.39
CA ASP A 148 -23.41 17.52 -7.29
C ASP A 148 -23.06 17.86 -5.85
N LYS A 149 -23.92 17.53 -4.88
CA LYS A 149 -23.62 17.65 -3.46
C LYS A 149 -22.47 16.72 -3.04
N PHE A 150 -22.50 15.46 -3.46
CA PHE A 150 -21.42 14.51 -3.16
C PHE A 150 -20.07 14.97 -3.75
N LEU A 151 -20.06 15.39 -5.03
CA LEU A 151 -18.87 15.91 -5.68
C LEU A 151 -18.38 17.21 -5.02
N CYS A 152 -19.29 18.11 -4.65
CA CYS A 152 -18.93 19.30 -3.87
C CYS A 152 -18.22 18.93 -2.56
N ILE A 153 -18.71 17.93 -1.83
CA ILE A 153 -18.08 17.47 -0.58
C ILE A 153 -16.66 16.96 -0.85
N MET A 154 -16.48 16.12 -1.88
CA MET A 154 -15.16 15.58 -2.24
C MET A 154 -14.20 16.67 -2.70
N VAL A 155 -14.66 17.60 -3.53
CA VAL A 155 -13.89 18.76 -3.99
C VAL A 155 -13.50 19.64 -2.80
N ALA A 156 -14.44 19.99 -1.94
CA ALA A 156 -14.17 20.80 -0.75
C ALA A 156 -13.14 20.13 0.17
N PHE A 157 -13.27 18.81 0.37
CA PHE A 157 -12.35 18.02 1.16
C PHE A 157 -10.92 18.09 0.61
N PHE A 158 -10.72 17.75 -0.68
CA PHE A 158 -9.38 17.73 -1.27
C PHE A 158 -8.78 19.13 -1.45
N HIS A 159 -9.57 20.14 -1.81
CA HIS A 159 -9.06 21.52 -1.90
C HIS A 159 -8.65 22.07 -0.53
N THR A 160 -9.29 21.64 0.55
CA THR A 160 -8.86 21.97 1.91
C THR A 160 -7.46 21.39 2.21
N LEU A 161 -7.13 20.22 1.68
CA LEU A 161 -5.79 19.60 1.81
C LEU A 161 -4.73 20.21 0.87
N MET A 162 -5.13 20.96 -0.16
CA MET A 162 -4.19 21.63 -1.07
C MET A 162 -3.59 22.91 -0.48
N ASP A 163 -4.01 23.31 0.72
CA ASP A 163 -3.36 24.35 1.50
C ASP A 163 -1.84 24.12 1.52
N PRO A 164 -1.03 25.15 1.25
CA PRO A 164 0.43 25.00 1.15
C PRO A 164 1.07 24.32 2.37
N PHE A 165 0.50 24.48 3.56
CA PHE A 165 0.98 23.85 4.77
C PHE A 165 0.76 22.33 4.76
N TYR A 166 -0.40 21.85 4.27
CA TYR A 166 -0.77 20.43 4.25
C TYR A 166 -0.46 19.72 2.92
N ARG A 167 0.03 20.44 1.92
CA ARG A 167 0.47 19.89 0.63
C ARG A 167 1.44 18.71 0.74
N PRO A 168 2.43 18.68 1.68
CA PRO A 168 3.25 17.50 1.94
C PRO A 168 2.43 16.23 2.19
N LEU A 169 1.42 16.31 3.06
CA LEU A 169 0.56 15.18 3.41
C LEU A 169 -0.25 14.69 2.21
N VAL A 170 -0.81 15.61 1.43
CA VAL A 170 -1.59 15.23 0.23
C VAL A 170 -0.71 14.60 -0.85
N ALA A 171 0.54 15.08 -1.01
CA ALA A 171 1.48 14.52 -1.98
C ALA A 171 1.92 13.11 -1.58
N GLU A 172 2.20 12.88 -0.28
CA GLU A 172 2.47 11.54 0.26
C GLU A 172 1.28 10.59 0.09
N LEU A 173 0.07 11.07 0.38
CA LEU A 173 -1.16 10.31 0.16
C LEU A 173 -1.27 9.85 -1.29
N PHE A 174 -1.14 10.74 -2.26
CA PHE A 174 -1.33 10.37 -3.67
C PHE A 174 -0.22 9.45 -4.20
N THR A 175 1.03 9.67 -3.83
CA THR A 175 2.08 8.74 -4.28
C THR A 175 1.96 7.37 -3.63
N THR A 176 1.48 7.28 -2.38
CA THR A 176 1.17 6.00 -1.73
C THR A 176 -0.06 5.34 -2.35
N LEU A 177 -1.11 6.11 -2.63
CA LEU A 177 -2.31 5.63 -3.30
C LEU A 177 -1.97 5.08 -4.70
N ALA A 178 -0.98 5.63 -5.39
CA ALA A 178 -0.46 5.05 -6.65
C ALA A 178 0.06 3.63 -6.43
N ALA A 179 0.92 3.42 -5.42
CA ALA A 179 1.48 2.11 -5.08
C ALA A 179 0.42 1.09 -4.68
N VAL A 180 -0.57 1.52 -3.90
CA VAL A 180 -1.68 0.68 -3.44
C VAL A 180 -2.68 0.38 -4.57
N THR A 181 -2.92 1.33 -5.46
CA THR A 181 -3.80 1.10 -6.61
C THR A 181 -3.15 0.15 -7.62
N ILE A 182 -1.85 0.33 -7.89
CA ILE A 182 -1.16 -0.44 -8.90
C ILE A 182 -1.05 -1.92 -8.52
N ILE A 183 -0.93 -2.28 -7.24
CA ILE A 183 -1.01 -3.70 -6.82
C ILE A 183 -2.36 -4.29 -7.20
N MET A 184 -3.48 -3.60 -6.98
CA MET A 184 -4.81 -4.14 -7.33
C MET A 184 -4.94 -4.43 -8.82
N PHE A 185 -4.52 -3.48 -9.66
CA PHE A 185 -4.59 -3.65 -11.11
C PHE A 185 -3.55 -4.63 -11.67
N ALA A 186 -2.34 -4.67 -11.11
CA ALA A 186 -1.32 -5.65 -11.49
C ALA A 186 -1.78 -7.07 -11.18
N GLU A 187 -2.37 -7.28 -10.00
CA GLU A 187 -2.92 -8.58 -9.65
C GLU A 187 -4.11 -8.92 -10.56
N ALA A 188 -5.07 -8.01 -10.76
CA ALA A 188 -6.20 -8.22 -11.68
C ALA A 188 -5.78 -8.59 -13.11
N ALA A 189 -4.60 -8.16 -13.55
CA ALA A 189 -4.01 -8.48 -14.85
C ALA A 189 -3.43 -9.91 -14.96
N ARG A 190 -3.35 -10.65 -13.84
CA ARG A 190 -2.94 -12.06 -13.78
C ARG A 190 -4.10 -12.99 -14.13
N ASP A 191 -3.78 -14.12 -14.74
CA ASP A 191 -4.77 -15.13 -15.08
C ASP A 191 -5.37 -15.81 -13.82
N LYS A 192 -6.60 -16.30 -13.93
CA LYS A 192 -7.26 -17.17 -12.93
C LYS A 192 -7.39 -16.63 -11.50
N LEU A 193 -7.51 -15.32 -11.33
CA LEU A 193 -7.83 -14.76 -10.01
C LEU A 193 -9.28 -15.05 -9.56
N PRO A 194 -9.56 -15.02 -8.25
CA PRO A 194 -10.93 -14.96 -7.73
C PRO A 194 -11.68 -13.75 -8.30
N PHE A 195 -12.99 -13.88 -8.49
CA PHE A 195 -13.83 -12.83 -9.09
C PHE A 195 -13.66 -11.45 -8.42
N VAL A 196 -13.62 -11.42 -7.09
CA VAL A 196 -13.47 -10.17 -6.31
C VAL A 196 -12.22 -9.39 -6.69
N LEU A 197 -11.09 -10.08 -6.90
CA LEU A 197 -9.82 -9.44 -7.24
C LEU A 197 -9.69 -9.08 -8.74
N ARG A 198 -10.63 -9.50 -9.58
CA ARG A 198 -10.66 -9.16 -11.02
C ARG A 198 -11.29 -7.81 -11.32
N THR A 199 -11.94 -7.18 -10.34
CA THR A 199 -12.65 -5.92 -10.53
C THR A 199 -11.98 -4.79 -9.72
N PRO A 200 -10.70 -4.49 -9.95
CA PRO A 200 -9.96 -3.50 -9.18
C PRO A 200 -10.63 -2.13 -9.25
N ALA A 201 -11.16 -1.72 -10.40
CA ALA A 201 -11.88 -0.45 -10.54
C ALA A 201 -13.12 -0.33 -9.63
N ALA A 202 -13.83 -1.44 -9.38
CA ALA A 202 -15.00 -1.44 -8.50
C ALA A 202 -14.60 -1.31 -7.02
N ILE A 203 -13.57 -2.05 -6.60
CA ILE A 203 -12.92 -1.86 -5.29
C ILE A 203 -12.44 -0.41 -5.19
N CYS A 204 -11.97 0.12 -6.31
CA CYS A 204 -11.44 1.45 -6.33
C CYS A 204 -12.49 2.55 -6.20
N LEU A 205 -13.63 2.40 -6.85
CA LEU A 205 -14.77 3.27 -6.62
C LEU A 205 -15.27 3.15 -5.18
N ALA A 206 -15.20 1.95 -4.57
CA ALA A 206 -15.59 1.78 -3.19
C ALA A 206 -14.76 2.65 -2.23
N PHE A 207 -13.46 2.86 -2.46
CA PHE A 207 -12.70 3.79 -1.60
C PHE A 207 -13.09 5.25 -1.77
N GLN A 208 -13.56 5.65 -2.94
CA GLN A 208 -14.06 7.02 -3.14
C GLN A 208 -15.36 7.27 -2.37
N PHE A 209 -16.20 6.23 -2.19
CA PHE A 209 -17.46 6.34 -1.44
C PHE A 209 -17.30 6.12 0.06
N ALA A 210 -16.44 5.19 0.46
CA ALA A 210 -16.33 4.71 1.83
C ALA A 210 -15.00 5.06 2.49
N SER A 211 -14.11 5.81 1.85
CA SER A 211 -12.72 6.08 2.27
C SER A 211 -11.73 4.94 1.98
N PHE A 212 -10.47 5.32 1.84
CA PHE A 212 -9.37 4.44 1.49
C PHE A 212 -9.02 3.49 2.64
N GLY A 213 -9.03 4.02 3.86
CA GLY A 213 -8.72 3.35 5.12
C GLY A 213 -9.73 2.29 5.55
N VAL A 214 -10.97 2.36 5.06
CA VAL A 214 -11.96 1.30 5.29
C VAL A 214 -11.84 0.17 4.27
N ILE A 215 -11.66 0.49 3.00
CA ILE A 215 -11.68 -0.51 1.92
C ILE A 215 -10.38 -1.30 1.83
N MET A 216 -9.23 -0.68 2.10
CA MET A 216 -7.94 -1.36 1.98
C MET A 216 -7.69 -2.49 2.98
N PRO A 217 -8.08 -2.41 4.27
CA PRO A 217 -8.04 -3.57 5.15
C PRO A 217 -8.84 -4.76 4.60
N LEU A 218 -10.04 -4.50 4.08
CA LEU A 218 -10.90 -5.54 3.47
C LEU A 218 -10.25 -6.15 2.23
N TYR A 219 -9.72 -5.31 1.34
CA TYR A 219 -8.97 -5.77 0.17
C TYR A 219 -7.76 -6.62 0.57
N SER A 220 -6.96 -6.12 1.52
CA SER A 220 -5.75 -6.77 2.03
C SER A 220 -6.06 -8.14 2.63
N LEU A 221 -7.14 -8.24 3.42
CA LEU A 221 -7.63 -9.50 3.97
C LEU A 221 -8.03 -10.47 2.86
N MET A 222 -8.80 -10.01 1.87
CA MET A 222 -9.19 -10.83 0.71
C MET A 222 -7.99 -11.29 -0.10
N PHE A 223 -7.01 -10.42 -0.31
CA PHE A 223 -5.76 -10.70 -1.00
C PHE A 223 -4.95 -11.82 -0.32
N VAL A 224 -4.93 -11.84 1.02
CA VAL A 224 -4.29 -12.88 1.83
C VAL A 224 -5.11 -14.18 1.83
N ILE A 225 -6.41 -14.13 2.15
CA ILE A 225 -7.26 -15.32 2.30
C ILE A 225 -7.39 -16.09 0.99
N THR A 226 -7.45 -15.39 -0.14
CA THR A 226 -7.50 -16.03 -1.46
C THR A 226 -6.20 -16.72 -1.87
N GLY A 227 -5.12 -16.53 -1.10
CA GLY A 227 -3.80 -17.08 -1.40
C GLY A 227 -3.02 -16.29 -2.46
N THR A 228 -3.56 -15.17 -2.93
CA THR A 228 -2.93 -14.33 -3.96
C THR A 228 -1.64 -13.68 -3.45
N ALA A 229 -1.58 -13.34 -2.16
CA ALA A 229 -0.36 -12.87 -1.51
C ALA A 229 0.77 -13.91 -1.56
N SER A 230 0.44 -15.20 -1.40
CA SER A 230 1.41 -16.31 -1.31
C SER A 230 1.63 -17.04 -2.65
N LEU A 231 1.43 -16.36 -3.78
CA LEU A 231 1.78 -16.91 -5.09
C LEU A 231 3.26 -17.29 -5.12
N ARG A 232 3.54 -18.48 -5.65
CA ARG A 232 4.90 -19.02 -5.76
C ARG A 232 5.46 -18.85 -7.16
N PRO A 233 6.80 -18.81 -7.31
CA PRO A 233 7.42 -18.90 -8.62
C PRO A 233 6.95 -20.16 -9.35
N GLY A 234 6.71 -20.05 -10.64
CA GLY A 234 6.28 -21.17 -11.47
C GLY A 234 6.70 -21.01 -12.93
N PRO A 235 6.73 -22.13 -13.69
CA PRO A 235 6.97 -22.09 -15.13
C PRO A 235 5.98 -21.15 -15.84
N LEU A 236 6.32 -20.73 -17.07
CA LEU A 236 5.43 -19.89 -17.91
C LEU A 236 4.01 -20.48 -18.08
N THR A 237 3.87 -21.79 -17.89
CA THR A 237 2.62 -22.52 -18.01
C THR A 237 1.81 -22.55 -16.71
N THR A 238 2.37 -22.16 -15.56
CA THR A 238 1.61 -22.10 -14.30
C THR A 238 0.62 -20.95 -14.38
N PRO A 239 -0.68 -21.24 -14.46
CA PRO A 239 -1.67 -20.20 -14.67
C PRO A 239 -1.74 -19.28 -13.45
N GLY A 240 -1.75 -17.96 -13.69
CA GLY A 240 -1.95 -16.93 -12.67
C GLY A 240 -0.71 -16.37 -11.99
N THR A 241 0.49 -16.86 -12.30
CA THR A 241 1.74 -16.30 -11.74
C THR A 241 2.37 -15.22 -12.59
N LYS A 242 1.96 -15.04 -13.86
CA LYS A 242 2.59 -14.11 -14.80
C LYS A 242 1.58 -13.18 -15.45
N ILE A 243 2.05 -11.97 -15.72
CA ILE A 243 1.32 -10.95 -16.48
C ILE A 243 1.90 -10.98 -17.90
N ASN A 244 1.05 -11.08 -18.91
CA ASN A 244 1.50 -11.03 -20.30
C ASN A 244 1.92 -9.60 -20.70
N GLN A 245 2.75 -9.46 -21.72
CA GLN A 245 3.30 -8.17 -22.15
C GLN A 245 2.22 -7.14 -22.54
N ALA A 246 1.10 -7.56 -23.14
CA ALA A 246 0.02 -6.64 -23.51
C ALA A 246 -0.68 -6.03 -22.28
N ASN A 247 -0.99 -6.87 -21.28
CA ASN A 247 -1.56 -6.42 -20.01
C ASN A 247 -0.58 -5.55 -19.21
N ALA A 248 0.71 -5.89 -19.21
CA ALA A 248 1.73 -5.12 -18.50
C ALA A 248 1.92 -3.71 -19.10
N GLU A 249 1.92 -3.58 -20.43
CA GLU A 249 1.97 -2.27 -21.08
C GLU A 249 0.68 -1.48 -20.89
N ALA A 250 -0.48 -2.15 -20.95
CA ALA A 250 -1.76 -1.52 -20.66
C ALA A 250 -1.80 -0.94 -19.24
N LEU A 251 -1.26 -1.68 -18.27
CA LEU A 251 -1.13 -1.24 -16.88
C LEU A 251 -0.26 0.01 -16.74
N LEU A 252 0.94 0.01 -17.34
CA LEU A 252 1.83 1.17 -17.35
C LEU A 252 1.17 2.39 -18.01
N PHE A 253 0.56 2.19 -19.19
CA PHE A 253 -0.13 3.24 -19.93
C PHE A 253 -1.26 3.85 -19.10
N ALA A 254 -2.10 3.01 -18.48
CA ALA A 254 -3.22 3.45 -17.67
C ALA A 254 -2.77 4.18 -16.39
N LEU A 255 -1.70 3.73 -15.73
CA LEU A 255 -1.11 4.46 -14.60
C LEU A 255 -0.71 5.89 -15.01
N VAL A 256 -0.01 6.05 -16.13
CA VAL A 256 0.46 7.36 -16.57
C VAL A 256 -0.71 8.26 -16.98
N ILE A 257 -1.58 7.79 -17.88
CA ILE A 257 -2.62 8.62 -18.50
C ILE A 257 -3.81 8.85 -17.58
N SER A 258 -4.20 7.85 -16.79
CA SER A 258 -5.44 7.90 -16.02
C SER A 258 -5.24 8.20 -14.54
N TYR A 259 -4.03 8.02 -14.00
CA TYR A 259 -3.74 8.34 -12.61
C TYR A 259 -2.78 9.53 -12.48
N ILE A 260 -1.57 9.44 -13.03
CA ILE A 260 -0.53 10.46 -12.83
C ILE A 260 -0.96 11.79 -13.44
N VAL A 261 -1.38 11.82 -14.72
CA VAL A 261 -1.76 13.06 -15.40
C VAL A 261 -2.94 13.76 -14.71
N PRO A 262 -4.07 13.10 -14.39
CA PRO A 262 -5.17 13.73 -13.66
C PRO A 262 -4.79 14.21 -12.26
N THR A 263 -3.97 13.44 -11.53
CA THR A 263 -3.49 13.83 -10.19
C THR A 263 -2.64 15.09 -10.26
N LEU A 264 -1.72 15.18 -11.22
CA LEU A 264 -0.92 16.39 -11.44
C LEU A 264 -1.81 17.57 -11.87
N GLY A 265 -2.78 17.35 -12.76
CA GLY A 265 -3.74 18.38 -13.14
C GLY A 265 -4.50 18.94 -11.93
N MET A 266 -5.01 18.05 -11.07
CA MET A 266 -5.68 18.41 -9.84
C MET A 266 -4.80 19.24 -8.90
N LEU A 267 -3.55 18.82 -8.68
CA LEU A 267 -2.62 19.49 -7.75
C LEU A 267 -2.04 20.80 -8.28
N VAL A 268 -1.84 20.93 -9.60
CA VAL A 268 -1.22 22.12 -10.21
C VAL A 268 -2.24 23.20 -10.49
N TYR A 269 -3.42 22.83 -10.99
CA TYR A 269 -4.45 23.81 -11.33
C TYR A 269 -5.32 24.20 -10.14
N GLU A 270 -5.38 23.35 -9.10
CA GLU A 270 -6.25 23.55 -7.93
C GLU A 270 -7.69 23.91 -8.37
N ASP A 271 -8.15 23.28 -9.47
CA ASP A 271 -9.43 23.55 -10.11
C ASP A 271 -10.48 22.52 -9.68
N SER A 272 -11.66 23.01 -9.34
CA SER A 272 -12.74 22.18 -8.82
C SER A 272 -13.29 21.17 -9.84
N MET A 273 -13.27 21.51 -11.13
CA MET A 273 -13.62 20.54 -12.17
C MET A 273 -12.56 19.45 -12.31
N ALA A 274 -11.28 19.82 -12.29
CA ALA A 274 -10.18 18.85 -12.32
C ALA A 274 -10.26 17.86 -11.14
N THR A 275 -10.51 18.36 -9.92
CA THR A 275 -10.70 17.51 -8.72
C THR A 275 -11.92 16.59 -8.84
N ALA A 276 -13.05 17.09 -9.37
CA ALA A 276 -14.25 16.27 -9.57
C ALA A 276 -14.06 15.19 -10.64
N ILE A 277 -13.39 15.52 -11.75
CA ILE A 277 -13.03 14.55 -12.80
C ILE A 277 -12.07 13.50 -12.22
N TRP A 278 -11.15 13.90 -11.34
CA TRP A 278 -10.23 12.97 -10.69
C TRP A 278 -10.95 11.95 -9.80
N GLN A 279 -12.10 12.25 -9.20
CA GLN A 279 -12.83 11.29 -8.34
C GLN A 279 -13.19 9.99 -9.07
N ILE A 280 -13.35 10.01 -10.39
CA ILE A 280 -13.66 8.83 -11.21
C ILE A 280 -12.41 8.21 -11.89
N PHE A 281 -11.20 8.57 -11.44
CA PHE A 281 -9.96 8.02 -11.99
C PHE A 281 -9.91 6.48 -12.08
N PRO A 282 -10.52 5.70 -11.17
CA PRO A 282 -10.46 4.24 -11.29
C PRO A 282 -11.10 3.71 -12.57
N LEU A 283 -12.18 4.36 -13.02
CA LEU A 283 -12.82 4.04 -14.29
C LEU A 283 -11.95 4.45 -15.46
N PHE A 284 -11.23 5.57 -15.37
CA PHE A 284 -10.26 5.95 -16.39
C PHE A 284 -9.11 4.94 -16.48
N ILE A 285 -8.63 4.37 -15.38
CA ILE A 285 -7.60 3.32 -15.42
C ILE A 285 -8.13 2.11 -16.19
N GLU A 286 -9.31 1.59 -15.82
CA GLU A 286 -9.91 0.43 -16.49
C GLU A 286 -10.17 0.68 -17.99
N LEU A 287 -10.73 1.86 -18.32
CA LEU A 287 -11.02 2.25 -19.69
C LEU A 287 -9.74 2.39 -20.52
N SER A 288 -8.69 2.98 -19.97
CA SER A 288 -7.39 3.10 -20.64
C SER A 288 -6.72 1.75 -20.84
N GLN A 289 -6.79 0.83 -19.86
CA GLN A 289 -6.30 -0.53 -20.04
C GLN A 289 -7.09 -1.29 -21.12
N PHE A 290 -8.41 -1.13 -21.14
CA PHE A 290 -9.25 -1.70 -22.18
C PHE A 290 -8.90 -1.14 -23.56
N ALA A 291 -8.85 0.19 -23.71
CA ALA A 291 -8.50 0.86 -24.96
C ALA A 291 -7.11 0.44 -25.47
N TYR A 292 -6.12 0.36 -24.57
CA TYR A 292 -4.79 -0.11 -24.93
C TYR A 292 -4.80 -1.55 -25.46
N ARG A 293 -5.53 -2.45 -24.80
CA ARG A 293 -5.65 -3.86 -25.22
C ARG A 293 -6.42 -4.06 -26.53
N VAL A 294 -7.33 -3.14 -26.88
CA VAL A 294 -7.98 -3.14 -28.20
C VAL A 294 -6.95 -2.84 -29.30
N ILE A 295 -6.03 -1.91 -29.05
CA ILE A 295 -4.96 -1.53 -30.00
C ILE A 295 -3.86 -2.59 -30.05
N ARG A 296 -3.46 -3.11 -28.88
CA ARG A 296 -2.42 -4.12 -28.71
C ARG A 296 -3.00 -5.37 -28.03
N PRO A 297 -3.68 -6.24 -28.78
CA PRO A 297 -4.25 -7.46 -28.22
C PRO A 297 -3.14 -8.40 -27.74
N PRO A 298 -3.41 -9.24 -26.73
CA PRO A 298 -2.45 -10.25 -26.29
C PRO A 298 -2.00 -11.14 -27.45
N SER A 299 -0.68 -11.32 -27.60
CA SER A 299 -0.09 -12.21 -28.60
C SER A 299 -0.52 -13.66 -28.37
N LYS A 300 -0.63 -14.44 -29.44
CA LYS A 300 -0.84 -15.91 -29.35
C LYS A 300 0.34 -16.61 -28.68
N HIS A 301 1.53 -16.02 -28.80
CA HIS A 301 2.72 -16.47 -28.08
C HIS A 301 2.81 -15.71 -26.77
N ILE A 302 2.85 -16.44 -25.65
CA ILE A 302 2.90 -15.84 -24.32
C ILE A 302 4.24 -15.14 -24.14
N GLU A 303 4.24 -13.82 -24.35
CA GLU A 303 5.35 -12.94 -24.02
C GLU A 303 5.23 -12.49 -22.56
N SER A 304 6.31 -12.59 -21.81
CA SER A 304 6.35 -12.17 -20.41
C SER A 304 6.34 -10.65 -20.31
N GLY A 305 5.41 -10.12 -19.52
CA GLY A 305 5.31 -8.71 -19.17
C GLY A 305 6.29 -8.24 -18.09
N HIS A 306 7.14 -9.13 -17.56
CA HIS A 306 7.94 -8.92 -16.35
C HIS A 306 8.67 -7.56 -16.34
N ARG A 307 9.45 -7.27 -17.38
CA ARG A 307 10.23 -6.02 -17.45
C ARG A 307 9.36 -4.77 -17.42
N THR A 308 8.18 -4.84 -18.01
CA THR A 308 7.23 -3.71 -18.05
C THR A 308 6.55 -3.51 -16.70
N VAL A 309 6.18 -4.59 -16.01
CA VAL A 309 5.64 -4.53 -14.64
C VAL A 309 6.71 -3.99 -13.68
N MET A 310 7.95 -4.48 -13.78
CA MET A 310 9.10 -3.94 -13.03
C MET A 310 9.29 -2.46 -13.29
N ALA A 311 9.25 -2.01 -14.56
CA ALA A 311 9.34 -0.60 -14.90
C ALA A 311 8.18 0.22 -14.30
N THR A 312 6.98 -0.35 -14.24
CA THR A 312 5.79 0.29 -13.63
C THR A 312 5.99 0.49 -12.13
N PHE A 313 6.43 -0.54 -11.39
CA PHE A 313 6.71 -0.41 -9.97
C PHE A 313 7.93 0.46 -9.68
N ALA A 314 8.96 0.43 -10.53
CA ALA A 314 10.11 1.32 -10.42
C ALA A 314 9.72 2.79 -10.64
N LEU A 315 8.82 3.08 -11.57
CA LEU A 315 8.27 4.43 -11.77
C LEU A 315 7.56 4.93 -10.50
N VAL A 316 6.69 4.10 -9.91
CA VAL A 316 6.00 4.45 -8.66
C VAL A 316 7.01 4.64 -7.52
N PHE A 317 7.98 3.73 -7.37
CA PHE A 317 9.03 3.82 -6.37
C PHE A 317 9.80 5.14 -6.46
N VAL A 318 10.28 5.50 -7.65
CA VAL A 318 11.06 6.73 -7.87
C VAL A 318 10.19 7.97 -7.64
N ALA A 319 8.96 7.98 -8.13
CA ALA A 319 8.04 9.10 -7.95
C ALA A 319 7.71 9.33 -6.47
N SER A 320 7.36 8.26 -5.73
CA SER A 320 7.12 8.32 -4.29
C SER A 320 8.36 8.79 -3.52
N ALA A 321 9.53 8.21 -3.81
CA ALA A 321 10.77 8.60 -3.13
C ALA A 321 11.16 10.06 -3.40
N ALA A 322 10.94 10.54 -4.63
CA ALA A 322 11.22 11.94 -4.98
C ALA A 322 10.27 12.90 -4.26
N VAL A 323 8.97 12.57 -4.16
CA VAL A 323 7.98 13.38 -3.43
C VAL A 323 8.30 13.39 -1.92
N HIS A 324 8.62 12.24 -1.33
CA HIS A 324 9.02 12.16 0.08
C HIS A 324 10.29 12.94 0.37
N ALA A 325 11.29 12.85 -0.51
CA ALA A 325 12.51 13.64 -0.39
C ALA A 325 12.24 15.15 -0.51
N MET A 326 11.32 15.55 -1.38
CA MET A 326 10.98 16.96 -1.59
C MET A 326 10.21 17.56 -0.41
N TYR A 327 9.25 16.81 0.15
CA TYR A 327 8.29 17.34 1.13
C TYR A 327 8.56 16.93 2.57
N MET A 328 9.02 15.69 2.82
CA MET A 328 9.18 15.15 4.17
C MET A 328 10.61 15.31 4.72
N TRP A 329 11.65 15.21 3.89
CA TRP A 329 13.03 15.40 4.38
C TRP A 329 13.29 16.77 5.03
N PRO A 330 12.77 17.90 4.52
CA PRO A 330 12.93 19.18 5.19
C PRO A 330 12.34 19.21 6.61
N LEU A 331 11.36 18.35 6.89
CA LEU A 331 10.69 18.26 8.19
C LEU A 331 11.42 17.34 9.18
N LEU A 332 12.39 16.53 8.74
CA LEU A 332 13.09 15.59 9.64
C LEU A 332 13.88 16.28 10.77
N GLY A 333 14.26 17.55 10.59
CA GLY A 333 14.90 18.36 11.62
C GLY A 333 13.93 19.05 12.60
N ASP A 334 12.63 19.08 12.26
CA ASP A 334 11.57 19.69 13.06
C ASP A 334 10.55 18.62 13.46
N TRP A 335 10.83 17.96 14.58
CA TRP A 335 10.01 16.87 15.08
C TRP A 335 8.55 17.28 15.31
N GLU A 336 8.30 18.52 15.74
CA GLU A 336 6.93 18.98 16.01
C GLU A 336 6.17 19.20 14.70
N ALA A 337 6.80 19.82 13.69
CA ALA A 337 6.18 19.94 12.36
C ALA A 337 5.92 18.57 11.74
N LEU A 338 6.87 17.64 11.83
CA LEU A 338 6.69 16.27 11.33
C LEU A 338 5.53 15.57 12.04
N ARG A 339 5.49 15.63 13.39
CA ARG A 339 4.43 15.05 14.21
C ARG A 339 3.06 15.62 13.83
N VAL A 340 2.95 16.94 13.72
CA VAL A 340 1.71 17.62 13.30
C VAL A 340 1.30 17.21 11.89
N MET A 341 2.24 16.87 11.01
CA MET A 341 1.94 16.44 9.64
C MET A 341 1.48 14.98 9.55
N VAL A 342 2.13 14.06 10.26
CA VAL A 342 1.95 12.61 10.02
C VAL A 342 1.23 11.86 11.13
N VAL A 343 1.24 12.38 12.36
CA VAL A 343 0.65 11.67 13.52
C VAL A 343 -0.77 12.18 13.73
N PRO A 344 -1.80 11.29 13.66
CA PRO A 344 -3.15 11.66 14.00
C PRO A 344 -3.29 11.87 15.51
N SER A 345 -4.24 12.71 15.90
CA SER A 345 -4.66 12.85 17.28
C SER A 345 -5.40 11.60 17.77
N LEU A 346 -5.17 11.21 19.03
CA LEU A 346 -5.91 10.12 19.68
C LEU A 346 -7.17 10.62 20.41
N GLY A 347 -7.30 11.93 20.59
CA GLY A 347 -8.39 12.54 21.33
C GLY A 347 -9.56 12.92 20.43
N VAL A 348 -10.77 12.95 20.98
CA VAL A 348 -11.93 13.56 20.32
C VAL A 348 -11.68 15.07 20.21
N LEU A 349 -11.73 15.62 19.00
CA LEU A 349 -11.60 17.06 18.80
C LEU A 349 -12.94 17.74 19.10
N ASP A 350 -12.92 18.91 19.75
CA ASP A 350 -14.15 19.67 19.99
C ASP A 350 -14.74 20.12 18.64
N PRO A 351 -15.94 19.63 18.24
CA PRO A 351 -16.52 19.95 16.94
C PRO A 351 -16.76 21.44 16.73
N ALA A 352 -16.99 22.20 17.82
CA ALA A 352 -17.23 23.64 17.76
C ALA A 352 -15.92 24.45 17.58
N ALA A 353 -14.83 24.00 18.20
CA ALA A 353 -13.53 24.68 18.13
C ALA A 353 -12.71 24.27 16.89
N THR A 354 -12.87 23.04 16.43
CA THR A 354 -12.08 22.48 15.32
C THR A 354 -12.43 23.20 14.02
N SER A 355 -11.44 23.65 13.25
CA SER A 355 -11.67 24.20 11.91
C SER A 355 -12.05 23.10 10.90
N LEU A 356 -12.54 23.48 9.71
CA LEU A 356 -12.75 22.51 8.62
C LEU A 356 -11.43 21.81 8.26
N THR A 357 -10.36 22.59 8.13
CA THR A 357 -9.02 22.13 7.74
C THR A 357 -8.44 21.12 8.72
N GLU A 358 -8.48 21.41 10.02
CA GLU A 358 -8.03 20.48 11.05
C GLU A 358 -8.83 19.18 11.02
N GLY A 359 -10.15 19.26 10.83
CA GLY A 359 -11.02 18.08 10.70
C GLY A 359 -10.66 17.22 9.49
N VAL A 360 -10.46 17.84 8.32
CA VAL A 360 -10.07 17.15 7.08
C VAL A 360 -8.69 16.49 7.20
N VAL A 361 -7.73 17.21 7.78
CA VAL A 361 -6.36 16.71 8.00
C VAL A 361 -6.35 15.55 8.99
N GLU A 362 -7.13 15.65 10.06
CA GLU A 362 -7.22 14.58 11.04
C GLU A 362 -7.85 13.31 10.43
N PHE A 363 -8.93 13.48 9.65
CA PHE A 363 -9.53 12.39 8.90
C PHE A 363 -8.52 11.72 7.96
N ILE A 364 -7.77 12.51 7.17
CA ILE A 364 -6.89 11.92 6.15
C ILE A 364 -5.68 11.21 6.74
N LYS A 365 -5.17 11.64 7.90
CA LYS A 365 -4.10 10.91 8.61
C LYS A 365 -4.55 9.52 9.03
N TRP A 366 -5.75 9.42 9.62
CA TRP A 366 -6.33 8.13 9.99
C TRP A 366 -6.61 7.28 8.75
N ASP A 367 -7.23 7.85 7.72
CA ASP A 367 -7.53 7.19 6.46
C ASP A 367 -6.26 6.63 5.79
N PHE A 368 -5.18 7.42 5.81
CA PHE A 368 -3.88 7.05 5.27
C PHE A 368 -3.23 5.87 6.03
N ILE A 369 -3.15 5.96 7.36
CA ILE A 369 -2.50 4.93 8.19
C ILE A 369 -3.27 3.61 8.11
N THR A 370 -4.60 3.68 8.20
CA THR A 370 -5.48 2.51 8.12
C THR A 370 -5.54 1.90 6.72
N ALA A 371 -5.16 2.62 5.67
CA ALA A 371 -5.02 2.05 4.35
C ALA A 371 -3.62 1.47 4.07
N ALA A 372 -2.58 2.24 4.35
CA ALA A 372 -1.19 1.86 4.11
C ALA A 372 -0.76 0.70 5.02
N GLY A 373 -1.12 0.75 6.30
CA GLY A 373 -0.73 -0.25 7.30
C GLY A 373 -1.16 -1.67 6.93
N PRO A 374 -2.46 -1.95 6.70
CA PRO A 374 -2.93 -3.25 6.26
C PRO A 374 -2.36 -3.69 4.92
N THR A 375 -2.10 -2.75 4.00
CA THR A 375 -1.43 -3.07 2.73
C THR A 375 -0.02 -3.58 3.00
N MET A 376 0.79 -2.86 3.77
CA MET A 376 2.14 -3.28 4.17
C MET A 376 2.10 -4.63 4.89
N LEU A 377 1.18 -4.80 5.84
CA LEU A 377 0.99 -6.04 6.58
C LEU A 377 0.67 -7.22 5.63
N SER A 378 -0.22 -7.03 4.66
CA SER A 378 -0.58 -8.06 3.69
C SER A 378 0.60 -8.51 2.83
N THR A 379 1.55 -7.61 2.53
CA THR A 379 2.74 -7.98 1.77
C THR A 379 3.70 -8.87 2.55
N LEU A 380 3.60 -8.95 3.88
CA LEU A 380 4.39 -9.91 4.67
C LEU A 380 4.05 -11.36 4.27
N TRP A 381 2.83 -11.62 3.80
CA TRP A 381 2.43 -12.95 3.29
C TRP A 381 3.05 -13.31 1.93
N MET A 382 3.81 -12.40 1.32
CA MET A 382 4.60 -12.66 0.11
C MET A 382 5.94 -13.33 0.41
N ALA A 383 6.38 -13.35 1.68
CA ALA A 383 7.58 -14.04 2.12
C ALA A 383 7.41 -15.57 2.12
N ASP A 384 8.42 -16.31 1.67
CA ASP A 384 8.40 -17.79 1.72
C ASP A 384 8.79 -18.34 3.10
N ASP A 385 9.59 -17.58 3.84
CA ASP A 385 10.20 -17.98 5.10
C ASP A 385 10.33 -16.79 6.06
N PHE A 386 10.73 -17.09 7.29
CA PHE A 386 10.86 -16.10 8.36
C PHE A 386 11.94 -15.04 8.05
N VAL A 387 13.03 -15.40 7.36
CA VAL A 387 14.12 -14.47 7.05
C VAL A 387 13.65 -13.45 6.03
N GLN A 388 12.94 -13.87 4.98
CA GLN A 388 12.32 -12.98 4.01
C GLN A 388 11.28 -12.06 4.69
N CYS A 389 10.45 -12.61 5.59
CA CYS A 389 9.47 -11.82 6.33
C CYS A 389 10.16 -10.73 7.18
N LEU A 390 11.20 -11.10 7.93
CA LEU A 390 12.00 -10.16 8.72
C LEU A 390 12.67 -9.10 7.84
N ALA A 391 13.19 -9.47 6.68
CA ALA A 391 13.78 -8.54 5.72
C ALA A 391 12.74 -7.51 5.22
N VAL A 392 11.51 -7.94 4.93
CA VAL A 392 10.41 -7.05 4.53
C VAL A 392 10.01 -6.10 5.68
N VAL A 393 9.94 -6.59 6.93
CA VAL A 393 9.66 -5.75 8.10
C VAL A 393 10.75 -4.68 8.30
N LEU A 394 12.03 -5.08 8.24
CA LEU A 394 13.15 -4.14 8.34
C LEU A 394 13.15 -3.13 7.18
N TRP A 395 12.83 -3.60 5.96
CA TRP A 395 12.66 -2.74 4.80
C TRP A 395 11.57 -1.70 5.04
N TYR A 396 10.38 -2.07 5.52
CA TYR A 396 9.33 -1.10 5.82
C TYR A 396 9.75 -0.08 6.89
N GLY A 397 10.43 -0.52 7.94
CA GLY A 397 10.92 0.38 8.99
C GLY A 397 11.87 1.45 8.45
N VAL A 398 12.84 1.05 7.61
CA VAL A 398 13.85 1.96 7.06
C VAL A 398 13.29 2.78 5.88
N ALA A 399 12.65 2.12 4.91
CA ALA A 399 12.20 2.73 3.67
C ALA A 399 11.04 3.70 3.88
N THR A 400 10.11 3.44 4.81
CA THR A 400 9.01 4.38 5.08
C THR A 400 9.54 5.71 5.61
N VAL A 401 10.59 5.68 6.44
CA VAL A 401 11.22 6.90 6.97
C VAL A 401 12.07 7.60 5.91
N LEU A 402 12.88 6.86 5.17
CA LEU A 402 13.85 7.45 4.23
C LEU A 402 13.25 7.78 2.86
N LEU A 403 12.33 6.97 2.35
CA LEU A 403 11.82 7.01 0.98
C LEU A 403 10.30 7.22 0.91
N GLY A 404 9.62 7.17 2.05
CA GLY A 404 8.18 7.28 2.12
C GLY A 404 7.45 5.94 1.97
N PRO A 405 6.21 5.84 2.46
CA PRO A 405 5.42 4.61 2.47
C PRO A 405 5.10 4.08 1.06
N GLY A 406 4.80 4.96 0.09
CA GLY A 406 4.56 4.55 -1.30
C GLY A 406 5.76 3.86 -1.94
N ALA A 407 6.97 4.39 -1.71
CA ALA A 407 8.20 3.77 -2.20
C ALA A 407 8.50 2.46 -1.46
N ALA A 408 8.26 2.41 -0.15
CA ALA A 408 8.44 1.18 0.63
C ALA A 408 7.56 0.04 0.08
N ILE A 409 6.27 0.30 -0.16
CA ILE A 409 5.33 -0.66 -0.76
C ILE A 409 5.79 -1.07 -2.17
N ALA A 410 6.08 -0.10 -3.05
CA ALA A 410 6.53 -0.38 -4.41
C ALA A 410 7.84 -1.18 -4.45
N GLY A 411 8.75 -0.97 -3.48
CA GLY A 411 9.98 -1.73 -3.32
C GLY A 411 9.73 -3.21 -3.01
N VAL A 412 8.78 -3.52 -2.14
CA VAL A 412 8.37 -4.91 -1.86
C VAL A 412 7.71 -5.54 -3.09
N LEU A 413 6.94 -4.77 -3.86
CA LEU A 413 6.34 -5.25 -5.11
C LEU A 413 7.39 -5.56 -6.19
N LEU A 414 8.43 -4.71 -6.34
CA LEU A 414 9.57 -4.99 -7.20
C LEU A 414 10.26 -6.31 -6.83
N TRP A 415 10.56 -6.48 -5.55
CA TRP A 415 11.15 -7.73 -5.04
C TRP A 415 10.26 -8.94 -5.32
N ARG A 416 8.94 -8.82 -5.12
CA ARG A 416 7.97 -9.89 -5.41
C ARG A 416 7.95 -10.25 -6.88
N GLU A 417 7.91 -9.28 -7.80
CA GLU A 417 7.88 -9.60 -9.24
C GLU A 417 9.15 -10.31 -9.68
N GLU A 418 10.31 -9.88 -9.18
CA GLU A 418 11.57 -10.56 -9.48
C GLU A 418 11.54 -12.01 -8.97
N LYS A 419 11.10 -12.21 -7.72
CA LYS A 419 10.91 -13.54 -7.13
C LYS A 419 9.99 -14.42 -7.97
N LEU A 420 8.82 -13.92 -8.39
CA LEU A 420 7.85 -14.69 -9.18
C LEU A 420 8.38 -15.11 -10.55
N ASN A 421 9.31 -14.35 -11.13
CA ASN A 421 9.85 -14.60 -12.47
C ASN A 421 11.24 -15.26 -12.49
N GLY A 422 12.02 -15.14 -11.39
CA GLY A 422 13.41 -15.63 -11.28
C GLY A 422 13.56 -17.15 -11.34
N GLY A 423 12.57 -17.92 -10.84
CA GLY A 423 12.61 -19.39 -10.85
C GLY A 423 12.77 -20.02 -12.26
N SER A 424 12.38 -19.30 -13.31
CA SER A 424 12.49 -19.78 -14.69
C SER A 424 13.92 -19.87 -15.23
N GLN A 425 14.88 -19.15 -14.63
CA GLN A 425 16.29 -19.21 -15.03
C GLN A 425 16.98 -20.46 -14.47
N VAL A 426 16.70 -20.80 -13.21
CA VAL A 426 17.27 -21.97 -12.54
C VAL A 426 16.87 -23.26 -13.26
N GLU A 427 15.60 -23.36 -13.67
CA GLU A 427 15.08 -24.52 -14.39
C GLU A 427 15.76 -24.69 -15.77
N LYS A 428 15.98 -23.59 -16.51
CA LYS A 428 16.72 -23.61 -17.79
C LYS A 428 18.18 -24.01 -17.63
N VAL A 429 18.84 -23.54 -16.56
CA VAL A 429 20.21 -23.94 -16.24
C VAL A 429 20.27 -25.43 -15.90
N GLN A 430 19.33 -25.93 -15.11
CA GLN A 430 19.24 -27.35 -14.79
C GLN A 430 18.93 -28.23 -16.01
N GLU A 431 18.07 -27.76 -16.92
CA GLU A 431 17.78 -28.46 -18.18
C GLU A 431 19.02 -28.54 -19.08
N LYS A 432 19.82 -27.47 -19.17
CA LYS A 432 21.05 -27.45 -19.97
C LYS A 432 22.18 -28.31 -19.39
N ILE A 433 22.14 -28.59 -18.09
CA ILE A 433 23.11 -29.46 -17.40
C ILE A 433 22.77 -30.94 -17.61
N ARG A 434 21.51 -31.27 -17.90
CA ARG A 434 21.07 -32.64 -18.23
C ARG A 434 21.28 -32.94 -19.71
#